data_AF-A0A5C4LVQ4-F1
#
_entry.id   AF-A0A5C4LVQ4-F1
#
_cell.length_a   1.000
_cell.length_b   1.000
_cell.length_c   1.000
_cell.angle_alpha   90.00
_cell.angle_beta   90.00
_cell.angle_gamma   90.00
#
_symmetry.space_group_name_H-M   'P 1'
#
loop_
_entity.id
_entity.type
_entity.pdbx_description
1 polymer ?
#
loop_
_entity_poly.entity_id
_entity_poly.type
_entity_poly.pdbx_seq_one_letter_code
_entity_poly.pdbx_strand_id
1 'polypeptide(L)'
;MTSLPPPRELPPEVRARLRENVLAGIERPSRRGWLVAAAAVLLVAGGVTGVQLLRTGPDSSTLGTASGPVDRCWAAARAAGKAGQLPDRKNWRTVSTASQGDDVVTGFSAGGKTMFCETTATTVTLSDPDAKVSYAKGTRTALLLYTGTGLAAGIADPSWHGIELSMPDGLGITSALFETKSREFALFTGTDPAKTMLWAGDTIKGQRTRPGPRVQLPAPPPPLFTVVDRPGDRGSREGHALGACLAALPAPLAGADGYQPGALLEDGGYQVVLGRNAGHAIACVTEPGRPHTVLYVDTYIGESIPVRRLSVPQVGSKVPFVGITPQSATTMKADFGLAEPQYPTVLNGTFAMWLPPGARPVDPARGETSVQVDDARGASLFNGYVPMR
;
A
#
# COMPACT_ATOMS: atom_id res chain seq x y z
N MET A 1 -13.94 -22.56 26.89
CA MET A 1 -12.77 -23.31 26.38
C MET A 1 -13.26 -24.35 25.40
N THR A 2 -13.27 -24.03 24.10
CA THR A 2 -13.63 -24.97 23.04
C THR A 2 -12.41 -25.81 22.69
N SER A 3 -12.45 -27.10 23.05
CA SER A 3 -11.42 -28.08 22.73
C SER A 3 -11.35 -28.29 21.22
N LEU A 4 -10.20 -28.02 20.61
CA LEU A 4 -9.97 -28.33 19.20
C LEU A 4 -9.82 -29.85 19.03
N PRO A 5 -10.38 -30.42 17.95
CA PRO A 5 -10.26 -31.84 17.70
C PRO A 5 -8.79 -32.24 17.53
N PRO A 6 -8.41 -33.45 17.98
CA PRO A 6 -7.04 -33.92 17.89
C PRO A 6 -6.57 -33.96 16.43
N PRO A 7 -5.32 -33.57 16.16
CA PRO A 7 -4.78 -33.58 14.81
C PRO A 7 -4.86 -35.00 14.25
N ARG A 8 -5.51 -35.15 13.09
CA ARG A 8 -5.54 -36.42 12.35
C ARG A 8 -4.32 -36.49 11.46
N GLU A 9 -3.61 -37.62 11.50
CA GLU A 9 -2.57 -37.88 10.51
C GLU A 9 -3.19 -38.00 9.12
N LEU A 10 -2.54 -37.36 8.15
CA LEU A 10 -2.92 -37.50 6.75
C LEU A 10 -2.58 -38.92 6.26
N PRO A 11 -3.51 -39.57 5.54
CA PRO A 11 -3.25 -40.86 4.92
C PRO A 11 -1.98 -40.81 4.05
N PRO A 12 -1.17 -41.88 4.05
CA PRO A 12 0.13 -41.90 3.36
C PRO A 12 0.03 -41.55 1.87
N GLU A 13 -1.05 -41.91 1.20
CA GLU A 13 -1.33 -41.59 -0.20
C GLU A 13 -1.51 -40.08 -0.45
N VAL A 14 -2.17 -39.35 0.46
CA VAL A 14 -2.33 -37.90 0.38
C VAL A 14 -1.00 -37.20 0.59
N ARG A 15 -0.19 -37.72 1.52
CA ARG A 15 1.16 -37.23 1.80
C ARG A 15 2.11 -37.42 0.63
N ALA A 16 2.03 -38.57 -0.05
CA ALA A 16 2.80 -38.88 -1.24
C ALA A 16 2.43 -37.95 -2.40
N ARG A 17 1.13 -37.77 -2.66
CA ARG A 17 0.62 -36.88 -3.72
C ARG A 17 0.98 -35.41 -3.48
N LEU A 18 0.96 -34.96 -2.23
CA LEU A 18 1.41 -33.61 -1.86
C LEU A 18 2.92 -33.43 -2.09
N ARG A 19 3.75 -34.43 -1.75
CA ARG A 19 5.19 -34.38 -2.05
C ARG A 19 5.47 -34.34 -3.55
N GLU A 20 4.76 -35.15 -4.32
CA GLU A 20 4.92 -35.21 -5.78
C GLU A 20 4.54 -33.88 -6.44
N ASN A 21 3.41 -33.27 -6.04
CA ASN A 21 2.99 -31.96 -6.55
C ASN A 21 3.96 -30.83 -6.17
N VAL A 22 4.55 -30.89 -4.96
CA VAL A 22 5.55 -29.91 -4.52
C VAL A 22 6.85 -30.06 -5.32
N LEU A 23 7.31 -31.28 -5.57
CA LEU A 23 8.52 -31.54 -6.35
C LEU A 23 8.33 -31.16 -7.83
N ALA A 24 7.17 -31.45 -8.41
CA ALA A 24 6.82 -31.05 -9.77
C ALA A 24 6.76 -29.53 -9.95
N GLY A 25 6.44 -28.77 -8.90
CA GLY A 25 6.49 -27.31 -8.90
C GLY A 25 7.89 -26.71 -8.75
N ILE A 26 8.87 -27.49 -8.27
CA ILE A 26 10.26 -27.05 -8.04
C ILE A 26 11.14 -27.28 -9.28
N GLU A 27 10.83 -28.28 -10.10
CA GLU A 27 11.54 -28.51 -11.35
C GLU A 27 11.11 -27.50 -12.43
N ARG A 28 11.82 -26.37 -12.52
CA ARG A 28 11.73 -25.49 -13.69
C ARG A 28 12.27 -26.24 -14.92
N PRO A 29 11.56 -26.25 -16.06
CA PRO A 29 12.11 -26.77 -17.31
C PRO A 29 13.31 -25.91 -17.72
N SER A 30 14.50 -26.53 -17.74
CA SER A 30 15.69 -25.92 -18.31
C SER A 30 15.48 -25.79 -19.82
N ARG A 31 15.48 -24.55 -20.33
CA ARG A 31 15.39 -24.29 -21.77
C ARG A 31 16.69 -24.76 -22.42
N ARG A 32 16.62 -25.95 -23.03
CA ARG A 32 17.66 -26.52 -23.89
C ARG A 32 17.60 -25.82 -25.25
N GLY A 33 18.72 -25.21 -25.62
CA GLY A 33 18.85 -24.39 -26.83
C GLY A 33 18.74 -25.17 -28.14
N TRP A 34 18.26 -24.48 -29.16
CA TRP A 34 18.42 -24.85 -30.57
C TRP A 34 19.08 -23.68 -31.29
N LEU A 35 20.14 -23.99 -32.04
CA LEU A 35 20.93 -23.07 -32.84
C LEU A 35 20.48 -23.11 -34.32
N VAL A 36 20.72 -21.98 -34.98
CA VAL A 36 20.94 -21.72 -36.42
C VAL A 36 19.73 -21.40 -37.31
N ALA A 37 19.62 -20.12 -37.71
CA ALA A 37 19.85 -19.68 -39.10
C ALA A 37 19.96 -18.16 -39.18
N ALA A 38 21.03 -17.68 -39.81
CA ALA A 38 21.40 -16.27 -39.93
C ALA A 38 20.71 -15.58 -41.13
N ALA A 39 20.24 -14.36 -40.93
CA ALA A 39 20.07 -13.37 -41.98
C ALA A 39 20.52 -12.02 -41.43
N ALA A 40 21.54 -11.44 -42.06
CA ALA A 40 22.20 -10.22 -41.65
C ALA A 40 21.43 -8.97 -42.10
N VAL A 41 21.14 -8.05 -41.18
CA VAL A 41 20.84 -6.64 -41.49
C VAL A 41 21.45 -5.73 -40.41
N LEU A 42 22.47 -4.98 -40.85
CA LEU A 42 22.99 -3.66 -40.46
C LEU A 42 22.56 -2.96 -39.15
N LEU A 43 23.57 -2.69 -38.33
CA LEU A 43 23.88 -1.44 -37.58
C LEU A 43 22.74 -0.64 -36.93
N VAL A 44 22.61 -0.73 -35.60
CA VAL A 44 22.43 0.45 -34.72
C VAL A 44 23.23 0.22 -33.42
N ALA A 45 24.14 1.15 -33.13
CA ALA A 45 24.84 1.24 -31.87
C ALA A 45 23.85 1.62 -30.75
N GLY A 46 23.91 0.94 -29.60
CA GLY A 46 23.15 1.41 -28.43
C GLY A 46 23.04 0.41 -27.29
N GLY A 47 23.83 0.63 -26.24
CA GLY A 47 23.38 0.51 -24.86
C GLY A 47 23.15 -0.89 -24.30
N VAL A 48 24.14 -1.39 -23.57
CA VAL A 48 23.94 -2.41 -22.54
C VAL A 48 22.98 -1.83 -21.48
N THR A 49 21.72 -2.27 -21.46
CA THR A 49 20.80 -1.94 -20.36
C THR A 49 21.18 -2.74 -19.13
N GLY A 50 22.06 -2.17 -18.31
CA GLY A 50 22.18 -2.55 -16.92
C GLY A 50 20.91 -2.14 -16.18
N VAL A 51 20.27 -3.09 -15.50
CA VAL A 51 19.18 -2.83 -14.55
C VAL A 51 19.77 -2.06 -13.37
N GLN A 52 19.78 -0.74 -13.47
CA GLN A 52 20.04 0.14 -12.33
C GLN A 52 18.75 0.31 -11.55
N LEU A 53 18.83 0.04 -10.25
CA LEU A 53 17.84 0.48 -9.27
C LEU A 53 17.55 1.96 -9.49
N LEU A 54 16.29 2.30 -9.77
CA LEU A 54 15.83 3.67 -9.85
C LEU A 54 16.03 4.34 -8.49
N ARG A 55 17.10 5.15 -8.41
CA ARG A 55 17.12 6.37 -7.62
C ARG A 55 16.10 7.33 -8.24
N THR A 56 15.00 7.56 -7.56
CA THR A 56 14.11 8.69 -7.84
C THR A 56 14.77 9.97 -7.35
N GLY A 57 15.38 10.73 -8.27
CA GLY A 57 15.66 12.15 -8.11
C GLY A 57 14.48 12.97 -8.63
N PRO A 58 14.24 14.18 -8.09
CA PRO A 58 12.98 14.88 -8.25
C PRO A 58 12.94 15.68 -9.54
N ASP A 59 11.77 15.74 -10.17
CA ASP A 59 11.23 16.98 -10.72
C ASP A 59 9.74 16.81 -11.05
N SER A 60 8.91 17.50 -10.29
CA SER A 60 7.55 17.88 -10.67
C SER A 60 7.19 19.16 -9.92
N SER A 61 7.50 20.28 -10.55
CA SER A 61 7.06 21.62 -10.14
C SER A 61 5.86 22.02 -10.99
N THR A 62 4.70 22.20 -10.39
CA THR A 62 3.89 23.46 -10.37
C THR A 62 2.41 23.18 -10.07
N LEU A 63 1.98 23.53 -8.85
CA LEU A 63 0.76 24.32 -8.56
C LEU A 63 0.71 24.62 -7.06
N GLY A 64 0.88 25.89 -6.70
CA GLY A 64 1.02 26.38 -5.32
C GLY A 64 2.42 26.11 -4.76
N THR A 65 2.94 26.99 -3.92
CA THR A 65 4.21 26.81 -3.18
C THR A 65 4.06 25.58 -2.28
N ALA A 66 4.30 24.38 -2.84
CA ALA A 66 4.27 23.12 -2.12
C ALA A 66 5.48 23.11 -1.21
N SER A 67 5.29 23.71 -0.04
CA SER A 67 6.13 23.56 1.13
C SER A 67 6.46 22.06 1.24
N GLY A 68 7.74 21.68 1.11
CA GLY A 68 8.12 20.27 1.06
C GLY A 68 7.62 19.50 2.29
N PRO A 69 7.71 18.15 2.33
CA PRO A 69 7.21 17.35 3.44
C PRO A 69 7.59 17.91 4.82
N VAL A 70 8.83 18.41 4.96
CA VAL A 70 9.35 19.07 6.16
C VAL A 70 8.54 20.29 6.60
N ASP A 71 8.18 21.17 5.66
CA ASP A 71 7.43 22.39 5.97
C ASP A 71 5.98 22.07 6.31
N ARG A 72 5.40 21.04 5.69
CA ARG A 72 4.08 20.53 6.08
C ARG A 72 4.09 19.98 7.50
N CYS A 73 5.11 19.21 7.87
CA CYS A 73 5.31 18.73 9.25
C CYS A 73 5.41 19.88 10.25
N TRP A 74 6.17 20.92 9.92
CA TRP A 74 6.30 22.10 10.78
C TRP A 74 5.00 22.92 10.87
N ALA A 75 4.29 23.08 9.76
CA ALA A 75 2.99 23.75 9.74
C ALA A 75 1.97 23.00 10.61
N ALA A 76 1.91 21.67 10.51
CA ALA A 76 1.09 20.81 11.35
C ALA A 76 1.45 20.94 12.84
N ALA A 77 2.74 20.96 13.17
CA ALA A 77 3.19 21.15 14.56
C ALA A 77 2.75 22.50 15.14
N ARG A 78 2.78 23.57 14.33
CA ARG A 78 2.26 24.88 14.74
C ARG A 78 0.75 24.87 14.92
N ALA A 79 0.01 24.29 13.97
CA ALA A 79 -1.44 24.17 14.04
C ALA A 79 -1.90 23.35 15.26
N ALA A 80 -1.14 22.32 15.63
CA ALA A 80 -1.38 21.51 16.83
C ALA A 80 -0.98 22.20 18.14
N GLY A 81 -0.37 23.40 18.11
CA GLY A 81 0.17 24.08 19.29
C GLY A 81 1.38 23.36 19.91
N LYS A 82 2.08 22.51 19.16
CA LYS A 82 3.19 21.66 19.64
C LYS A 82 4.58 22.16 19.27
N ALA A 83 4.68 23.28 18.53
CA ALA A 83 5.97 23.80 18.08
C ALA A 83 6.99 24.07 19.21
N GLY A 84 6.53 24.48 20.40
CA GLY A 84 7.40 24.71 21.57
C GLY A 84 7.94 23.43 22.22
N GLN A 85 7.45 22.25 21.83
CA GLN A 85 7.93 20.93 22.30
C GLN A 85 8.94 20.33 21.31
N LEU A 86 9.23 21.03 20.22
CA LEU A 86 10.13 20.58 19.16
C LEU A 86 11.40 21.42 19.15
N PRO A 87 12.55 20.87 18.73
CA PRO A 87 13.73 21.67 18.44
C PRO A 87 13.41 22.74 17.38
N ASP A 88 14.10 23.89 17.42
CA ASP A 88 13.91 24.94 16.43
C ASP A 88 13.95 24.38 15.00
N ARG A 89 12.99 24.79 14.15
CA ARG A 89 12.87 24.35 12.75
C ARG A 89 14.17 24.47 11.94
N LYS A 90 15.01 25.47 12.24
CA LYS A 90 16.32 25.68 11.60
C LYS A 90 17.32 24.54 11.87
N ASN A 91 17.11 23.78 12.94
CA ASN A 91 17.95 22.65 13.33
C ASN A 91 17.48 21.33 12.74
N TRP A 92 16.34 21.31 12.02
CA TRP A 92 15.82 20.08 11.41
C TRP A 92 16.60 19.77 10.14
N ARG A 93 17.14 18.56 10.08
CA ARG A 93 17.81 18.01 8.90
C ARG A 93 17.11 16.73 8.51
N THR A 94 16.65 16.65 7.27
CA THR A 94 16.16 15.40 6.70
C THR A 94 17.32 14.41 6.63
N VAL A 95 17.10 13.22 7.20
CA VAL A 95 18.07 12.13 7.24
C VAL A 95 17.61 10.99 6.34
N SER A 96 16.32 10.71 6.33
CA SER A 96 15.73 9.64 5.54
C SER A 96 14.37 10.06 4.98
N THR A 97 13.97 9.44 3.87
CA THR A 97 12.62 9.58 3.30
C THR A 97 12.22 8.23 2.72
N ALA A 98 11.03 7.78 3.05
CA ALA A 98 10.38 6.65 2.38
C ALA A 98 8.98 7.07 1.94
N SER A 99 8.48 6.44 0.88
CA SER A 99 7.16 6.75 0.35
C SER A 99 6.44 5.50 -0.13
N GLN A 100 5.15 5.43 0.12
CA GLN A 100 4.22 4.49 -0.51
C GLN A 100 2.99 5.26 -0.99
N GLY A 101 2.87 5.46 -2.30
CA GLY A 101 1.83 6.33 -2.86
C GLY A 101 1.95 7.76 -2.34
N ASP A 102 0.90 8.27 -1.71
CA ASP A 102 0.89 9.61 -1.08
C ASP A 102 1.35 9.59 0.36
N ASP A 103 1.76 8.42 0.87
CA ASP A 103 2.21 8.27 2.24
C ASP A 103 3.71 8.51 2.26
N VAL A 104 4.11 9.65 2.80
CA VAL A 104 5.52 10.05 2.85
C VAL A 104 5.94 10.14 4.29
N VAL A 105 6.95 9.36 4.64
CA VAL A 105 7.61 9.44 5.95
C VAL A 105 8.97 10.07 5.78
N THR A 106 9.22 11.12 6.55
CA THR A 106 10.52 11.79 6.61
C THR A 106 11.12 11.60 8.00
N GLY A 107 12.32 11.01 8.04
CA GLY A 107 13.13 10.96 9.26
C GLY A 107 13.99 12.21 9.38
N PHE A 108 14.05 12.76 10.58
CA PHE A 108 14.77 13.98 10.91
C PHE A 108 15.77 13.77 12.03
N SER A 109 16.94 14.41 11.89
CA SER A 109 17.76 14.78 13.02
C SER A 109 17.48 16.23 13.38
N ALA A 110 17.05 16.49 14.61
CA ALA A 110 16.76 17.82 15.12
C ALA A 110 17.32 17.97 16.53
N GLY A 111 18.31 18.84 16.70
CA GLY A 111 18.97 19.02 17.99
C GLY A 111 19.60 17.74 18.56
N GLY A 112 20.09 16.85 17.69
CA GLY A 112 20.66 15.55 18.09
C GLY A 112 19.62 14.47 18.39
N LYS A 113 18.32 14.77 18.26
CA LYS A 113 17.22 13.81 18.46
C LYS A 113 16.70 13.32 17.12
N THR A 114 16.30 12.06 17.08
CA THR A 114 15.62 11.45 15.93
C THR A 114 14.12 11.60 16.08
N MET A 115 13.45 11.98 15.00
CA MET A 115 11.99 11.98 14.91
C MET A 115 11.53 11.66 13.49
N PHE A 116 10.33 11.11 13.37
CA PHE A 116 9.69 10.78 12.11
C PHE A 116 8.42 11.59 11.95
N CYS A 117 8.23 12.16 10.76
CA CYS A 117 6.96 12.74 10.36
C CYS A 117 6.39 11.94 9.21
N GLU A 118 5.21 11.38 9.43
CA GLU A 118 4.36 10.83 8.39
C GLU A 118 3.44 11.93 7.87
N THR A 119 3.38 12.08 6.55
CA THR A 119 2.41 12.94 5.87
C THR A 119 1.65 12.10 4.85
N THR A 120 0.34 11.96 5.04
CA THR A 120 -0.57 11.28 4.11
C THR A 120 -1.29 12.33 3.25
N ALA A 121 -2.22 11.94 2.38
CA ALA A 121 -3.05 12.92 1.66
C ALA A 121 -3.78 13.93 2.59
N THR A 122 -4.10 13.51 3.82
CA THR A 122 -5.05 14.20 4.71
C THR A 122 -4.55 14.46 6.12
N THR A 123 -3.53 13.73 6.55
CA THR A 123 -3.03 13.75 7.92
C THR A 123 -1.54 13.99 7.99
N VAL A 124 -1.12 14.50 9.14
CA VAL A 124 0.28 14.58 9.55
C VAL A 124 0.41 13.99 10.94
N THR A 125 1.31 13.02 11.09
CA THR A 125 1.68 12.41 12.37
C THR A 125 3.15 12.63 12.63
N LEU A 126 3.50 13.17 13.80
CA LEU A 126 4.89 13.39 14.20
C LEU A 126 5.21 12.58 15.46
N SER A 127 6.28 11.79 15.44
CA SER A 127 6.79 11.13 16.64
C SER A 127 7.32 12.17 17.64
N ASP A 128 7.17 11.89 18.93
CA ASP A 128 7.73 12.74 19.98
C ASP A 128 9.27 12.54 20.08
N PRO A 129 10.09 13.57 19.80
CA PRO A 129 11.55 13.47 19.91
C PRO A 129 12.04 13.29 21.36
N ASP A 130 11.20 13.58 22.35
CA ASP A 130 11.53 13.53 23.77
C ASP A 130 10.93 12.31 24.48
N ALA A 131 10.18 11.48 23.76
CA ALA A 131 9.61 10.27 24.30
C ALA A 131 10.70 9.26 24.72
N LYS A 132 10.43 8.56 25.82
CA LYS A 132 11.29 7.50 26.30
C LYS A 132 11.25 6.31 25.32
N VAL A 133 12.37 6.08 24.64
CA VAL A 133 12.54 4.98 23.70
C VAL A 133 12.60 3.64 24.43
N SER A 134 11.80 2.68 23.97
CA SER A 134 11.82 1.29 24.45
C SER A 134 12.47 0.38 23.42
N TYR A 135 13.63 -0.18 23.75
CA TYR A 135 14.39 -1.05 22.88
C TYR A 135 13.94 -2.51 23.00
N ALA A 136 13.99 -3.23 21.88
CA ALA A 136 13.81 -4.68 21.88
C ALA A 136 14.89 -5.36 22.74
N LYS A 137 14.49 -6.45 23.41
CA LYS A 137 15.36 -7.12 24.39
C LYS A 137 16.65 -7.61 23.71
N GLY A 138 17.79 -7.17 24.25
CA GLY A 138 19.12 -7.59 23.79
C GLY A 138 19.60 -6.88 22.52
N THR A 139 18.91 -5.85 22.05
CA THR A 139 19.31 -5.08 20.86
C THR A 139 19.18 -3.58 21.10
N ARG A 140 19.65 -2.78 20.15
CA ARG A 140 19.40 -1.33 20.05
C ARG A 140 18.33 -0.98 19.02
N THR A 141 17.49 -1.95 18.63
CA THR A 141 16.37 -1.71 17.73
C THR A 141 15.16 -1.20 18.51
N ALA A 142 14.52 -0.13 18.04
CA ALA A 142 13.30 0.42 18.64
C ALA A 142 12.36 1.00 17.58
N LEU A 143 11.05 0.94 17.84
CA LEU A 143 10.04 1.70 17.11
C LEU A 143 9.84 3.07 17.75
N LEU A 144 9.83 4.12 16.93
CA LEU A 144 9.55 5.50 17.35
C LEU A 144 8.21 6.00 16.81
N LEU A 145 7.71 5.41 15.73
CA LEU A 145 6.41 5.71 15.16
C LEU A 145 5.79 4.44 14.56
N TYR A 146 4.51 4.20 14.84
CA TYR A 146 3.71 3.18 14.15
C TYR A 146 2.27 3.70 14.00
N THR A 147 1.82 3.90 12.76
CA THR A 147 0.59 4.64 12.46
C THR A 147 -0.49 3.73 11.87
N GLY A 148 -1.72 4.25 11.78
CA GLY A 148 -2.86 3.50 11.26
C GLY A 148 -2.80 3.15 9.77
N THR A 149 -1.87 3.75 9.01
CA THR A 149 -1.60 3.38 7.60
C THR A 149 -0.78 2.09 7.50
N GLY A 150 -0.18 1.65 8.60
CA GLY A 150 0.78 0.57 8.63
C GLY A 150 2.24 1.03 8.44
N LEU A 151 2.53 2.33 8.51
CA LEU A 151 3.91 2.80 8.59
C LEU A 151 4.53 2.44 9.94
N ALA A 152 5.64 1.71 9.94
CA ALA A 152 6.51 1.48 11.08
C ALA A 152 7.88 2.14 10.86
N ALA A 153 8.27 3.06 11.74
CA ALA A 153 9.54 3.77 11.67
C ALA A 153 10.29 3.76 13.00
N GLY A 154 11.61 3.74 12.95
CA GLY A 154 12.43 3.55 14.13
C GLY A 154 13.93 3.55 13.86
N ILE A 155 14.68 3.04 14.83
CA ILE A 155 16.15 2.93 14.79
C ILE A 155 16.50 1.44 14.80
N ALA A 156 17.38 1.00 13.89
CA ALA A 156 17.87 -0.36 13.82
C ALA A 156 19.15 -0.55 14.65
N ASP A 157 19.36 -1.76 15.16
CA ASP A 157 20.60 -2.13 15.85
C ASP A 157 21.83 -1.85 14.97
N PRO A 158 22.89 -1.21 15.48
CA PRO A 158 24.08 -0.88 14.70
C PRO A 158 24.86 -2.10 14.21
N SER A 159 24.66 -3.29 14.80
CA SER A 159 25.29 -4.54 14.36
C SER A 159 24.60 -5.20 13.17
N TRP A 160 23.38 -4.77 12.82
CA TRP A 160 22.64 -5.35 11.70
C TRP A 160 23.10 -4.79 10.35
N HIS A 161 22.82 -5.48 9.26
CA HIS A 161 23.10 -5.08 7.88
C HIS A 161 21.90 -4.42 7.21
N GLY A 162 20.71 -4.81 7.64
CA GLY A 162 19.43 -4.26 7.24
C GLY A 162 18.39 -4.52 8.31
N ILE A 163 17.15 -4.15 8.04
CA ILE A 163 16.04 -4.51 8.92
C ILE A 163 14.94 -5.20 8.15
N GLU A 164 14.42 -6.27 8.75
CA GLU A 164 13.24 -6.99 8.30
C GLU A 164 12.18 -6.97 9.40
N LEU A 165 11.00 -6.45 9.09
CA LEU A 165 9.82 -6.50 9.94
C LEU A 165 8.92 -7.66 9.53
N SER A 166 8.32 -8.32 10.51
CA SER A 166 7.40 -9.44 10.30
C SER A 166 6.36 -9.53 11.41
N MET A 167 5.27 -10.25 11.15
CA MET A 167 4.28 -10.64 12.15
C MET A 167 4.79 -11.84 12.98
N PRO A 168 4.17 -12.20 14.12
CA PRO A 168 4.67 -13.27 15.00
C PRO A 168 4.87 -14.62 14.28
N ASP A 169 3.98 -14.95 13.35
CA ASP A 169 4.03 -16.16 12.51
C ASP A 169 5.13 -16.14 11.43
N GLY A 170 5.78 -14.99 11.20
CA GLY A 170 6.78 -14.82 10.16
C GLY A 170 6.19 -14.41 8.80
N LEU A 171 4.88 -14.21 8.69
CA LEU A 171 4.24 -13.66 7.50
C LEU A 171 4.32 -12.12 7.49
N GLY A 172 3.95 -11.51 6.35
CA GLY A 172 3.94 -10.05 6.18
C GLY A 172 5.34 -9.42 6.23
N ILE A 173 6.32 -10.12 5.66
CA ILE A 173 7.72 -9.70 5.70
C ILE A 173 7.91 -8.44 4.85
N THR A 174 8.41 -7.37 5.46
CA THR A 174 8.86 -6.17 4.77
C THR A 174 10.30 -5.88 5.17
N SER A 175 11.19 -5.68 4.19
CA SER A 175 12.61 -5.43 4.45
C SER A 175 13.08 -4.15 3.79
N ALA A 176 14.02 -3.47 4.46
CA ALA A 176 14.72 -2.33 3.91
C ALA A 176 16.16 -2.27 4.43
N LEU A 177 16.98 -1.55 3.69
CA LEU A 177 18.19 -0.98 4.24
C LEU A 177 17.79 0.27 5.03
N PHE A 178 18.37 0.44 6.22
CA PHE A 178 18.26 1.68 6.98
C PHE A 178 19.33 2.68 6.52
N GLU A 179 19.19 3.94 6.91
CA GLU A 179 20.24 4.92 6.63
C GLU A 179 21.50 4.63 7.45
N THR A 180 22.66 4.60 6.81
CA THR A 180 23.90 4.02 7.37
C THR A 180 24.39 4.72 8.63
N LYS A 181 24.26 6.05 8.71
CA LYS A 181 24.75 6.86 9.83
C LYS A 181 23.79 6.93 11.01
N SER A 182 22.52 7.21 10.73
CA SER A 182 21.49 7.36 11.76
C SER A 182 20.85 6.03 12.17
N ARG A 183 20.99 5.00 11.34
CA ARG A 183 20.33 3.70 11.49
C ARG A 183 18.80 3.81 11.47
N GLU A 184 18.27 4.93 10.96
CA GLU A 184 16.84 5.15 10.81
C GLU A 184 16.27 4.25 9.71
N PHE A 185 15.11 3.65 10.00
CA PHE A 185 14.32 2.95 9.01
C PHE A 185 12.88 3.46 9.01
N ALA A 186 12.22 3.33 7.87
CA ALA A 186 10.80 3.52 7.74
C ALA A 186 10.26 2.52 6.70
N LEU A 187 9.25 1.75 7.10
CA LEU A 187 8.73 0.60 6.37
C LEU A 187 7.21 0.61 6.43
N PHE A 188 6.54 0.36 5.31
CA PHE A 188 5.09 0.22 5.26
C PHE A 188 4.70 -1.25 5.34
N THR A 189 4.19 -1.67 6.51
CA THR A 189 3.77 -3.04 6.77
C THR A 189 2.31 -3.29 6.39
N GLY A 190 1.51 -2.22 6.24
CA GLY A 190 0.07 -2.32 5.94
C GLY A 190 -0.76 -2.91 7.09
N THR A 191 -0.22 -2.93 8.31
CA THR A 191 -0.86 -3.56 9.48
C THR A 191 -1.32 -2.54 10.51
N ASP A 192 -2.40 -2.87 11.23
CA ASP A 192 -2.98 -2.01 12.26
C ASP A 192 -2.14 -2.07 13.55
N PRO A 193 -1.55 -0.96 14.02
CA PRO A 193 -0.71 -0.96 15.23
C PRO A 193 -1.47 -1.38 16.49
N ALA A 194 -2.79 -1.24 16.55
CA ALA A 194 -3.59 -1.66 17.69
C ALA A 194 -3.79 -3.18 17.75
N LYS A 195 -3.58 -3.88 16.63
CA LYS A 195 -3.87 -5.32 16.49
C LYS A 195 -2.63 -6.15 16.16
N THR A 196 -1.55 -5.51 15.74
CA THR A 196 -0.38 -6.20 15.22
C THR A 196 0.86 -5.88 16.03
N MET A 197 1.45 -6.94 16.56
CA MET A 197 2.76 -6.89 17.20
C MET A 197 3.85 -7.21 16.18
N LEU A 198 4.82 -6.32 16.05
CA LEU A 198 5.90 -6.48 15.09
C LEU A 198 7.13 -7.17 15.68
N TRP A 199 7.81 -7.92 14.83
CA TRP A 199 9.10 -8.53 15.10
C TRP A 199 10.13 -8.01 14.12
N ALA A 200 11.31 -7.67 14.61
CA ALA A 200 12.44 -7.26 13.79
C ALA A 200 13.51 -8.34 13.72
N GLY A 201 14.26 -8.38 12.63
CA GLY A 201 15.53 -9.09 12.57
C GLY A 201 16.47 -8.48 11.54
N ASP A 202 17.73 -8.90 11.57
CA ASP A 202 18.73 -8.51 10.58
C ASP A 202 18.33 -9.04 9.19
N THR A 203 18.75 -8.37 8.12
CA THR A 203 18.63 -8.88 6.76
C THR A 203 19.86 -8.49 5.96
N ILE A 204 20.32 -9.40 5.11
CA ILE A 204 21.47 -9.18 4.22
C ILE A 204 20.95 -9.17 2.80
N LYS A 205 21.26 -8.10 2.05
CA LYS A 205 20.84 -7.95 0.65
C LYS A 205 21.28 -9.17 -0.16
N GLY A 206 20.30 -9.83 -0.80
CA GLY A 206 20.53 -11.01 -1.63
C GLY A 206 20.47 -12.35 -0.90
N GLN A 207 20.36 -12.37 0.43
CA GLN A 207 20.12 -13.60 1.17
C GLN A 207 18.62 -13.86 1.34
N ARG A 208 18.21 -15.12 1.10
CA ARG A 208 16.84 -15.58 1.35
C ARG A 208 16.59 -15.96 2.80
N THR A 209 17.65 -16.37 3.50
CA THR A 209 17.60 -16.78 4.90
C THR A 209 18.06 -15.64 5.78
N ARG A 210 17.26 -15.33 6.81
CA ARG A 210 17.59 -14.33 7.82
C ARG A 210 18.85 -14.73 8.61
N PRO A 211 19.80 -13.82 8.85
CA PRO A 211 20.81 -14.00 9.88
C PRO A 211 20.17 -13.91 11.27
N GLY A 212 20.23 -15.00 12.04
CA GLY A 212 19.88 -15.00 13.46
C GLY A 212 18.38 -14.91 13.80
N PRO A 213 18.06 -14.83 15.10
CA PRO A 213 16.69 -14.81 15.59
C PRO A 213 16.00 -13.47 15.38
N ARG A 214 14.67 -13.49 15.35
CA ARG A 214 13.85 -12.28 15.46
C ARG A 214 13.74 -11.82 16.91
N VAL A 215 13.60 -10.52 17.09
CA VAL A 215 13.29 -9.90 18.38
C VAL A 215 11.94 -9.21 18.29
N GLN A 216 11.14 -9.36 19.34
CA GLN A 216 9.86 -8.67 19.45
C GLN A 216 10.13 -7.18 19.67
N LEU A 217 9.46 -6.33 18.89
CA LEU A 217 9.50 -4.89 19.06
C LEU A 217 8.50 -4.48 20.16
N PRO A 218 8.92 -3.69 21.15
CA PRO A 218 7.97 -2.98 22.01
C PRO A 218 7.07 -2.05 21.18
N ALA A 219 5.89 -1.74 21.70
CA ALA A 219 5.05 -0.69 21.13
C ALA A 219 5.83 0.65 21.14
N PRO A 220 5.71 1.47 20.08
CA PRO A 220 6.31 2.81 20.10
C PRO A 220 5.63 3.68 21.16
N PRO A 221 6.30 4.75 21.61
CA PRO A 221 5.61 5.80 22.36
C PRO A 221 4.47 6.41 21.52
N PRO A 222 3.44 7.01 22.15
CA PRO A 222 2.45 7.79 21.44
C PRO A 222 3.10 8.89 20.60
N PRO A 223 2.54 9.23 19.42
CA PRO A 223 3.03 10.37 18.66
C PRO A 223 2.82 11.67 19.44
N LEU A 224 3.65 12.69 19.17
CA LEU A 224 3.50 14.02 19.74
C LEU A 224 2.15 14.63 19.35
N PHE A 225 1.77 14.40 18.09
CA PHE A 225 0.45 14.70 17.57
C PHE A 225 0.15 13.87 16.31
N THR A 226 -1.14 13.71 16.05
CA THR A 226 -1.71 13.40 14.74
C THR A 226 -2.76 14.47 14.46
N VAL A 227 -2.67 15.15 13.32
CA VAL A 227 -3.67 16.14 12.90
C VAL A 227 -4.18 15.82 11.51
N VAL A 228 -5.47 16.08 11.28
CA VAL A 228 -6.05 16.16 9.95
C VAL A 228 -5.80 17.57 9.45
N ASP A 229 -4.85 17.74 8.53
CA ASP A 229 -4.50 19.05 7.97
C ASP A 229 -5.18 19.31 6.62
N ARG A 230 -5.72 18.27 5.98
CA ARG A 230 -6.55 18.34 4.77
C ARG A 230 -7.68 17.32 4.88
N PRO A 231 -8.86 17.68 5.42
CA PRO A 231 -9.94 16.73 5.56
C PRO A 231 -10.36 16.14 4.22
N GLY A 232 -10.86 14.90 4.25
CA GLY A 232 -11.54 14.29 3.12
C GLY A 232 -12.66 15.19 2.59
N ASP A 233 -12.89 15.20 1.29
CA ASP A 233 -14.13 15.78 0.77
C ASP A 233 -15.33 15.00 1.33
N ARG A 234 -16.24 15.74 1.97
CA ARG A 234 -17.48 15.25 2.57
C ARG A 234 -18.70 16.06 2.09
N GLY A 235 -18.50 16.99 1.16
CA GLY A 235 -19.56 17.84 0.61
C GLY A 235 -20.00 17.44 -0.79
N SER A 236 -19.16 16.73 -1.55
CA SER A 236 -19.60 16.11 -2.82
C SER A 236 -20.56 14.94 -2.58
N ARG A 237 -21.23 14.52 -3.67
CA ARG A 237 -22.07 13.32 -3.66
C ARG A 237 -21.27 12.09 -3.20
N GLU A 238 -20.08 11.90 -3.75
CA GLU A 238 -19.16 10.82 -3.41
C GLU A 238 -18.64 10.94 -1.98
N GLY A 239 -18.35 12.17 -1.53
CA GLY A 239 -17.96 12.46 -0.15
C GLY A 239 -19.04 12.12 0.88
N HIS A 240 -20.29 12.49 0.60
CA HIS A 240 -21.43 12.12 1.44
C HIS A 240 -21.67 10.61 1.45
N ALA A 241 -21.61 9.95 0.29
CA ALA A 241 -21.74 8.49 0.19
C ALA A 241 -20.66 7.76 1.00
N LEU A 242 -19.39 8.16 0.84
CA LEU A 242 -18.28 7.57 1.59
C LEU A 242 -18.42 7.81 3.10
N GLY A 243 -18.73 9.04 3.50
CA GLY A 243 -18.89 9.39 4.92
C GLY A 243 -20.02 8.61 5.59
N ALA A 244 -21.19 8.53 4.95
CA ALA A 244 -22.32 7.74 5.43
C ALA A 244 -21.97 6.24 5.51
N CYS A 245 -21.29 5.72 4.50
CA CYS A 245 -20.93 4.30 4.46
C CYS A 245 -19.92 3.92 5.55
N LEU A 246 -18.89 4.75 5.79
CA LEU A 246 -17.91 4.55 6.85
C LEU A 246 -18.53 4.68 8.24
N ALA A 247 -19.48 5.61 8.44
CA ALA A 247 -20.19 5.78 9.71
C ALA A 247 -21.11 4.60 10.05
N ALA A 248 -21.59 3.87 9.03
CA ALA A 248 -22.47 2.70 9.19
C ALA A 248 -21.73 1.37 9.38
N LEU A 249 -20.39 1.39 9.44
CA LEU A 249 -19.59 0.19 9.69
C LEU A 249 -19.81 -0.35 11.10
N PRO A 250 -19.91 -1.68 11.29
CA PRO A 250 -20.04 -2.27 12.63
C PRO A 250 -18.86 -1.95 13.56
N ALA A 251 -17.68 -1.73 13.00
CA ALA A 251 -16.48 -1.30 13.70
C ALA A 251 -15.87 -0.10 12.96
N PRO A 252 -15.54 1.00 13.66
CA PRO A 252 -14.91 2.15 13.03
C PRO A 252 -13.60 1.78 12.32
N LEU A 253 -13.45 2.26 11.09
CA LEU A 253 -12.19 2.14 10.36
C LEU A 253 -11.18 3.13 10.92
N ALA A 254 -9.99 2.64 11.29
CA ALA A 254 -8.90 3.51 11.72
C ALA A 254 -8.57 4.53 10.61
N GLY A 255 -8.55 5.81 10.97
CA GLY A 255 -8.29 6.90 10.02
C GLY A 255 -9.38 7.11 8.96
N ALA A 256 -10.65 6.78 9.26
CA ALA A 256 -11.79 6.99 8.36
C ALA A 256 -11.86 8.42 7.78
N ASP A 257 -11.57 9.46 8.58
CA ASP A 257 -11.56 10.86 8.12
C ASP A 257 -10.49 11.16 7.09
N GLY A 258 -9.45 10.32 7.03
CA GLY A 258 -8.35 10.47 6.10
C GLY A 258 -8.60 9.94 4.70
N TYR A 259 -9.71 9.21 4.49
CA TYR A 259 -10.08 8.71 3.16
C TYR A 259 -10.69 9.82 2.31
N GLN A 260 -10.14 10.00 1.11
CA GLN A 260 -10.73 10.83 0.07
C GLN A 260 -11.75 10.01 -0.73
N PRO A 261 -12.90 10.59 -1.11
CA PRO A 261 -13.88 9.89 -1.93
C PRO A 261 -13.33 9.59 -3.32
N GLY A 262 -13.71 8.43 -3.84
CA GLY A 262 -13.41 7.94 -5.18
C GLY A 262 -14.71 7.68 -5.97
N ALA A 263 -14.59 6.88 -7.02
CA ALA A 263 -15.71 6.57 -7.90
C ALA A 263 -16.88 5.91 -7.14
N LEU A 264 -18.09 6.30 -7.52
CA LEU A 264 -19.34 5.90 -6.88
C LEU A 264 -20.23 5.16 -7.89
N LEU A 265 -20.75 4.00 -7.49
CA LEU A 265 -21.80 3.26 -8.19
C LEU A 265 -23.08 3.30 -7.40
N GLU A 266 -24.18 3.60 -8.09
CA GLU A 266 -25.52 3.56 -7.54
C GLU A 266 -26.46 2.88 -8.52
N ASP A 267 -27.30 1.96 -8.05
CA ASP A 267 -28.50 1.53 -8.75
C ASP A 267 -29.51 0.87 -7.80
N GLY A 268 -30.79 1.24 -7.89
CA GLY A 268 -31.86 0.56 -7.15
C GLY A 268 -31.66 0.47 -5.64
N GLY A 269 -30.95 1.42 -5.03
CA GLY A 269 -30.59 1.41 -3.60
C GLY A 269 -29.31 0.65 -3.26
N TYR A 270 -28.69 -0.04 -4.21
CA TYR A 270 -27.33 -0.56 -4.08
C TYR A 270 -26.32 0.56 -4.30
N GLN A 271 -25.33 0.65 -3.41
CA GLN A 271 -24.26 1.64 -3.50
C GLN A 271 -22.90 0.96 -3.32
N VAL A 272 -21.93 1.31 -4.16
CA VAL A 272 -20.51 0.98 -3.96
C VAL A 272 -19.73 2.28 -4.09
N VAL A 273 -19.20 2.78 -2.98
CA VAL A 273 -18.36 3.97 -2.97
C VAL A 273 -16.92 3.59 -2.69
N LEU A 274 -16.02 4.05 -3.54
CA LEU A 274 -14.60 3.87 -3.32
C LEU A 274 -14.06 4.97 -2.41
N GLY A 275 -13.11 4.60 -1.57
CA GLY A 275 -12.33 5.52 -0.76
C GLY A 275 -10.86 5.22 -0.96
N ARG A 276 -10.04 6.27 -1.02
CA ARG A 276 -8.59 6.12 -1.11
C ARG A 276 -7.92 6.92 -0.02
N ASN A 277 -6.96 6.30 0.66
CA ASN A 277 -5.96 6.99 1.44
C ASN A 277 -4.57 6.63 0.88
N ALA A 278 -3.54 7.07 1.59
CA ALA A 278 -2.17 7.03 1.11
C ALA A 278 -1.63 5.60 0.87
N GLY A 279 -2.03 4.63 1.70
CA GLY A 279 -1.60 3.23 1.61
C GLY A 279 -2.68 2.26 1.14
N HIS A 280 -3.95 2.66 1.18
CA HIS A 280 -5.09 1.75 1.06
C HIS A 280 -6.17 2.32 0.15
N ALA A 281 -6.79 1.42 -0.61
CA ALA A 281 -8.07 1.67 -1.22
C ALA A 281 -9.11 0.78 -0.55
N ILE A 282 -10.32 1.30 -0.46
CA ILE A 282 -11.47 0.59 0.07
C ILE A 282 -12.61 0.68 -0.92
N ALA A 283 -13.46 -0.34 -0.92
CA ALA A 283 -14.80 -0.27 -1.46
C ALA A 283 -15.78 -0.47 -0.30
N CYS A 284 -16.62 0.53 -0.05
CA CYS A 284 -17.66 0.47 0.95
C CYS A 284 -19.00 0.22 0.25
N VAL A 285 -19.67 -0.87 0.63
CA VAL A 285 -20.88 -1.37 -0.04
C VAL A 285 -22.08 -1.22 0.88
N THR A 286 -23.12 -0.58 0.35
CA THR A 286 -24.44 -0.45 0.98
C THR A 286 -25.46 -1.22 0.18
N GLU A 287 -26.22 -2.11 0.84
CA GLU A 287 -27.28 -2.90 0.23
C GLU A 287 -28.65 -2.51 0.82
N PRO A 288 -29.71 -2.41 0.00
CA PRO A 288 -31.05 -2.16 0.49
C PRO A 288 -31.50 -3.30 1.42
N GLY A 289 -32.07 -2.93 2.56
CA GLY A 289 -32.56 -3.88 3.56
C GLY A 289 -31.48 -4.49 4.45
N ARG A 290 -30.20 -4.15 4.26
CA ARG A 290 -29.14 -4.53 5.22
C ARG A 290 -28.88 -3.40 6.22
N PRO A 291 -28.78 -3.71 7.52
CA PRO A 291 -28.59 -2.69 8.57
C PRO A 291 -27.16 -2.13 8.62
N HIS A 292 -26.19 -2.81 7.99
CA HIS A 292 -24.78 -2.44 8.04
C HIS A 292 -24.17 -2.44 6.65
N THR A 293 -23.17 -1.58 6.47
CA THR A 293 -22.32 -1.54 5.29
C THR A 293 -21.19 -2.56 5.40
N VAL A 294 -20.69 -3.02 4.25
CA VAL A 294 -19.57 -3.96 4.18
C VAL A 294 -18.36 -3.26 3.57
N LEU A 295 -17.22 -3.36 4.23
CA LEU A 295 -15.96 -2.80 3.76
C LEU A 295 -15.09 -3.88 3.11
N TYR A 296 -14.68 -3.64 1.88
CA TYR A 296 -13.66 -4.43 1.19
C TYR A 296 -12.39 -3.59 1.12
N VAL A 297 -11.33 -4.07 1.76
CA VAL A 297 -10.02 -3.41 1.75
C VAL A 297 -9.18 -4.03 0.65
N ASP A 298 -8.38 -3.19 -0.01
CA ASP A 298 -7.39 -3.68 -0.95
C ASP A 298 -6.26 -4.40 -0.23
N THR A 299 -6.24 -5.73 -0.34
CA THR A 299 -5.26 -6.59 0.32
C THR A 299 -4.04 -6.89 -0.56
N TYR A 300 -3.83 -6.18 -1.67
CA TYR A 300 -2.73 -6.52 -2.56
C TYR A 300 -1.36 -6.22 -1.91
N ILE A 301 -0.56 -7.27 -1.81
CA ILE A 301 0.82 -7.26 -1.31
C ILE A 301 1.72 -7.62 -2.51
N GLY A 302 2.44 -6.66 -3.08
CA GLY A 302 3.28 -6.87 -4.26
C GLY A 302 3.81 -5.58 -4.89
N GLU A 303 4.55 -5.71 -6.01
CA GLU A 303 4.95 -4.55 -6.82
C GLU A 303 3.70 -3.78 -7.27
N SER A 304 3.69 -2.46 -7.10
CA SER A 304 2.54 -1.63 -7.41
C SER A 304 2.14 -1.78 -8.87
N ILE A 305 1.08 -2.55 -9.14
CA ILE A 305 0.43 -2.56 -10.45
C ILE A 305 -0.34 -1.24 -10.56
N PRO A 306 -0.10 -0.42 -11.59
CA PRO A 306 -0.69 0.93 -11.69
C PRO A 306 -2.23 0.89 -11.74
N VAL A 307 -2.81 -0.20 -12.24
CA VAL A 307 -4.25 -0.44 -12.29
C VAL A 307 -4.54 -1.82 -11.70
N ARG A 308 -5.43 -1.89 -10.70
CA ARG A 308 -5.86 -3.15 -10.08
C ARG A 308 -7.33 -3.12 -9.71
N ARG A 309 -8.01 -4.25 -9.84
CA ARG A 309 -9.40 -4.44 -9.40
C ARG A 309 -9.44 -4.76 -7.91
N LEU A 310 -10.38 -4.15 -7.18
CA LEU A 310 -10.73 -4.58 -5.84
C LEU A 310 -11.70 -5.77 -5.92
N SER A 311 -11.49 -6.78 -5.08
CA SER A 311 -12.35 -7.96 -5.02
C SER A 311 -13.63 -7.67 -4.23
N VAL A 312 -14.58 -7.03 -4.91
CA VAL A 312 -15.93 -6.79 -4.40
C VAL A 312 -16.87 -7.84 -4.98
N PRO A 313 -17.53 -8.67 -4.14
CA PRO A 313 -18.52 -9.65 -4.59
C PRO A 313 -19.68 -9.02 -5.35
N GLN A 314 -20.43 -9.88 -6.02
CA GLN A 314 -21.71 -9.51 -6.62
C GLN A 314 -22.65 -8.95 -5.53
N VAL A 315 -23.31 -7.83 -5.85
CA VAL A 315 -24.26 -7.14 -4.97
C VAL A 315 -25.64 -7.21 -5.63
N GLY A 316 -26.55 -7.96 -5.03
CA GLY A 316 -27.83 -8.30 -5.67
C GLY A 316 -27.60 -9.05 -7.00
N SER A 317 -28.14 -8.55 -8.10
CA SER A 317 -27.93 -9.09 -9.46
C SER A 317 -26.75 -8.46 -10.20
N LYS A 318 -25.97 -7.59 -9.55
CA LYS A 318 -24.96 -6.75 -10.20
C LYS A 318 -23.55 -7.11 -9.79
N VAL A 319 -22.64 -7.14 -10.76
CA VAL A 319 -21.22 -7.35 -10.51
C VAL A 319 -20.49 -6.02 -10.61
N PRO A 320 -19.95 -5.47 -9.51
CA PRO A 320 -19.15 -4.26 -9.56
C PRO A 320 -17.77 -4.55 -10.19
N PHE A 321 -17.39 -3.75 -11.17
CA PHE A 321 -16.03 -3.67 -11.69
C PHE A 321 -15.41 -2.38 -11.15
N VAL A 322 -14.72 -2.50 -10.03
CA VAL A 322 -14.20 -1.39 -9.24
C VAL A 322 -12.74 -1.60 -8.91
N GLY A 323 -11.97 -0.53 -8.76
CA GLY A 323 -10.55 -0.66 -8.50
C GLY A 323 -9.81 0.65 -8.34
N ILE A 324 -8.48 0.58 -8.40
CA ILE A 324 -7.62 1.76 -8.42
C ILE A 324 -6.97 1.98 -9.78
N THR A 325 -6.63 3.23 -10.04
CA THR A 325 -5.80 3.71 -11.14
C THR A 325 -4.70 4.62 -10.59
N PRO A 326 -3.73 5.07 -11.43
CA PRO A 326 -2.86 6.18 -11.03
C PRO A 326 -3.70 7.42 -10.74
N GLN A 327 -3.28 8.27 -9.80
CA GLN A 327 -4.08 9.43 -9.38
C GLN A 327 -4.27 10.48 -10.48
N SER A 328 -3.32 10.57 -11.41
CA SER A 328 -3.42 11.45 -12.57
C SER A 328 -4.40 10.93 -13.63
N ALA A 329 -4.96 9.73 -13.47
CA ALA A 329 -5.92 9.17 -14.40
C ALA A 329 -7.22 9.97 -14.39
N THR A 330 -7.69 10.32 -15.59
CA THR A 330 -8.98 11.01 -15.79
C THR A 330 -9.95 10.19 -16.61
N THR A 331 -9.46 9.24 -17.41
CA THR A 331 -10.29 8.40 -18.26
C THR A 331 -9.85 6.95 -18.18
N MET A 332 -10.82 6.05 -18.33
CA MET A 332 -10.59 4.62 -18.48
C MET A 332 -11.49 4.09 -19.59
N LYS A 333 -10.92 3.21 -20.40
CA LYS A 333 -11.61 2.43 -21.42
C LYS A 333 -11.43 0.96 -21.08
N ALA A 334 -12.50 0.19 -21.04
CA ALA A 334 -12.48 -1.23 -20.70
C ALA A 334 -13.22 -2.06 -21.76
N ASP A 335 -12.60 -3.14 -22.22
CA ASP A 335 -13.19 -4.09 -23.17
C ASP A 335 -13.64 -5.36 -22.43
N PHE A 336 -14.94 -5.60 -22.42
CA PHE A 336 -15.57 -6.76 -21.80
C PHE A 336 -16.10 -7.77 -22.83
N GLY A 337 -15.45 -7.87 -24.00
CA GLY A 337 -15.85 -8.77 -25.07
C GLY A 337 -17.22 -8.43 -25.66
N LEU A 338 -17.61 -7.16 -25.57
CA LEU A 338 -18.82 -6.62 -26.16
C LEU A 338 -18.52 -5.99 -27.53
N ALA A 339 -19.56 -5.61 -28.27
CA ALA A 339 -19.39 -4.91 -29.54
C ALA A 339 -18.68 -3.55 -29.38
N GLU A 340 -18.90 -2.88 -28.24
CA GLU A 340 -18.32 -1.58 -27.95
C GLU A 340 -17.60 -1.56 -26.59
N PRO A 341 -16.45 -0.85 -26.51
CA PRO A 341 -15.76 -0.65 -25.25
C PRO A 341 -16.59 0.21 -24.30
N GLN A 342 -16.40 0.00 -23.01
CA GLN A 342 -17.10 0.70 -21.95
C GLN A 342 -16.17 1.72 -21.28
N TYR A 343 -16.76 2.71 -20.61
CA TYR A 343 -16.01 3.80 -19.97
C TYR A 343 -16.35 3.85 -18.48
N PRO A 344 -15.63 3.09 -17.63
CA PRO A 344 -15.77 3.21 -16.18
C PRO A 344 -15.58 4.66 -15.71
N THR A 345 -16.34 5.06 -14.70
CA THR A 345 -16.13 6.35 -14.03
C THR A 345 -14.77 6.33 -13.35
N VAL A 346 -13.93 7.34 -13.58
CA VAL A 346 -12.64 7.51 -12.91
C VAL A 346 -12.72 8.74 -12.00
N LEU A 347 -12.36 8.58 -10.73
CA LEU A 347 -12.29 9.68 -9.78
C LEU A 347 -11.21 9.39 -8.72
N ASN A 348 -10.34 10.37 -8.47
CA ASN A 348 -9.34 10.32 -7.40
C ASN A 348 -8.49 9.03 -7.39
N GLY A 349 -7.98 8.63 -8.56
CA GLY A 349 -7.18 7.41 -8.71
C GLY A 349 -7.97 6.13 -8.42
N THR A 350 -9.28 6.14 -8.60
CA THR A 350 -10.15 4.97 -8.50
C THR A 350 -11.06 4.89 -9.72
N PHE A 351 -11.54 3.69 -10.04
CA PHE A 351 -12.48 3.49 -11.14
C PHE A 351 -13.66 2.63 -10.71
N ALA A 352 -14.82 2.84 -11.34
CA ALA A 352 -16.00 2.04 -11.06
C ALA A 352 -16.97 1.94 -12.24
N MET A 353 -17.54 0.75 -12.47
CA MET A 353 -18.77 0.54 -13.22
C MET A 353 -19.51 -0.73 -12.77
N TRP A 354 -20.81 -0.81 -13.06
CA TRP A 354 -21.50 -2.10 -13.06
C TRP A 354 -21.16 -2.85 -14.34
N LEU A 355 -20.75 -4.12 -14.26
CA LEU A 355 -20.53 -4.91 -15.47
C LEU A 355 -21.84 -4.97 -16.28
N PRO A 356 -21.79 -4.63 -17.58
CA PRO A 356 -22.97 -4.69 -18.44
C PRO A 356 -23.43 -6.14 -18.64
N PRO A 357 -24.74 -6.37 -18.90
CA PRO A 357 -25.22 -7.69 -19.27
C PRO A 357 -24.45 -8.26 -20.46
N GLY A 358 -24.05 -9.54 -20.36
CA GLY A 358 -23.27 -10.21 -21.41
C GLY A 358 -21.76 -9.95 -21.36
N ALA A 359 -21.26 -9.12 -20.43
CA ALA A 359 -19.83 -8.92 -20.21
C ALA A 359 -19.09 -10.26 -19.99
N ARG A 360 -18.00 -10.45 -20.72
CA ARG A 360 -17.12 -11.63 -20.70
C ARG A 360 -15.65 -11.18 -20.67
N PRO A 361 -14.75 -11.98 -20.10
CA PRO A 361 -13.33 -11.66 -20.19
C PRO A 361 -12.86 -11.74 -21.65
N VAL A 362 -11.98 -10.83 -22.05
CA VAL A 362 -11.34 -10.83 -23.38
C VAL A 362 -10.31 -11.95 -23.48
N ASP A 363 -9.65 -12.29 -22.36
CA ASP A 363 -8.88 -13.54 -22.21
C ASP A 363 -9.66 -14.51 -21.31
N PRO A 364 -10.41 -15.48 -21.87
CA PRO A 364 -11.15 -16.46 -21.08
C PRO A 364 -10.28 -17.40 -20.25
N ALA A 365 -9.05 -17.66 -20.67
CA ALA A 365 -8.15 -18.56 -19.94
C ALA A 365 -7.67 -17.91 -18.64
N ARG A 366 -7.54 -16.57 -18.63
CA ARG A 366 -7.12 -15.79 -17.45
C ARG A 366 -8.26 -15.10 -16.72
N GLY A 367 -9.44 -14.98 -17.35
CA GLY A 367 -10.56 -14.23 -16.78
C GLY A 367 -10.32 -12.71 -16.80
N GLU A 368 -9.53 -12.21 -17.73
CA GLU A 368 -9.07 -10.81 -17.77
C GLU A 368 -9.82 -9.97 -18.82
N THR A 369 -10.00 -8.69 -18.51
CA THR A 369 -10.49 -7.63 -19.41
C THR A 369 -9.32 -6.74 -19.83
N SER A 370 -9.33 -6.25 -21.07
CA SER A 370 -8.35 -5.26 -21.53
C SER A 370 -8.78 -3.87 -21.07
N VAL A 371 -7.86 -3.10 -20.52
CA VAL A 371 -8.12 -1.74 -20.06
C VAL A 371 -7.03 -0.78 -20.52
N GLN A 372 -7.45 0.43 -20.89
CA GLN A 372 -6.60 1.58 -21.15
C GLN A 372 -6.97 2.69 -20.17
N VAL A 373 -5.96 3.31 -19.56
CA VAL A 373 -6.13 4.43 -18.61
C VAL A 373 -5.25 5.58 -19.07
N ASP A 374 -5.83 6.77 -19.19
CA ASP A 374 -5.14 7.95 -19.68
C ASP A 374 -5.24 9.13 -18.68
N ASP A 375 -4.26 10.03 -18.73
CA ASP A 375 -4.27 11.29 -18.00
C ASP A 375 -5.10 12.37 -18.70
N ALA A 376 -5.23 13.55 -18.06
CA ALA A 376 -6.00 14.68 -18.60
C ALA A 376 -5.51 15.20 -19.97
N ARG A 377 -4.27 14.86 -20.37
CA ARG A 377 -3.67 15.24 -21.66
C ARG A 377 -3.81 14.12 -22.70
N GLY A 378 -4.48 13.02 -22.35
CA GLY A 378 -4.61 11.82 -23.18
C GLY A 378 -3.34 10.96 -23.22
N ALA A 379 -2.39 11.17 -22.30
CA ALA A 379 -1.21 10.31 -22.21
C ALA A 379 -1.59 8.99 -21.54
N SER A 380 -1.30 7.87 -22.21
CA SER A 380 -1.54 6.53 -21.68
C SER A 380 -0.69 6.27 -20.43
N LEU A 381 -1.36 6.14 -19.29
CA LEU A 381 -0.77 5.77 -18.00
C LEU A 381 -0.69 4.25 -17.83
N PHE A 382 -1.62 3.52 -18.45
CA PHE A 382 -1.65 2.06 -18.45
C PHE A 382 -2.41 1.55 -19.67
N ASN A 383 -1.89 0.47 -20.26
CA ASN A 383 -2.57 -0.29 -21.30
C ASN A 383 -2.22 -1.77 -21.09
N GLY A 384 -3.20 -2.56 -20.64
CA GLY A 384 -2.96 -3.93 -20.22
C GLY A 384 -4.21 -4.65 -19.77
N TYR A 385 -4.03 -5.74 -19.04
CA TYR A 385 -5.12 -6.62 -18.62
C TYR A 385 -5.36 -6.53 -17.10
N VAL A 386 -6.64 -6.62 -16.71
CA VAL A 386 -7.07 -6.61 -15.32
C VAL A 386 -8.08 -7.76 -15.11
N PRO A 387 -8.04 -8.51 -14.00
CA PRO A 387 -9.04 -9.52 -13.70
C PRO A 387 -10.46 -8.94 -13.72
N MET A 388 -11.39 -9.60 -14.41
CA MET A 388 -12.77 -9.12 -14.52
C MET A 388 -13.61 -9.45 -13.28
N ARG A 389 -13.42 -10.64 -12.69
CA ARG A 389 -14.25 -11.18 -11.61
C ARG A 389 -13.47 -11.72 -10.43
#